data_AF-A0AAP2F319-F1
#
_entry.id   AF-A0AAP2F319-F1
#
_cell.length_a   1.000
_cell.length_b   1.000
_cell.length_c   1.000
_cell.angle_alpha   90.00
_cell.angle_beta   90.00
_cell.angle_gamma   90.00
#
_symmetry.space_group_name_H-M   'P 1'
#
loop_
_entity.id
_entity.type
_entity.pdbx_description
1 polymer ?
#
loop_
_entity_poly.entity_id
_entity_poly.type
_entity_poly.pdbx_seq_one_letter_code
_entity_poly.pdbx_strand_id
1 'polypeptide(L)'
;MRNTDTKEQIELERLKKLKAEAALSELELQEKQGLVVSTVYIEQILTEYLFQVKTAMRAIPSKTYLELFAQTNAKDLRDILKQHIDSTLFQLGSMEFELPTDEEILEDGNEQEEINESTDESTTDDTTAEDSENE
;
A
#
# COMPACT_ATOMS: atom_id res chain seq x y z
N MET A 1 43.30 14.77 -42.60
CA MET A 1 43.02 13.71 -41.60
C MET A 1 41.90 14.06 -40.60
N ARG A 2 41.29 15.26 -40.63
CA ARG A 2 40.19 15.65 -39.71
C ARG A 2 38.77 15.17 -40.09
N ASN A 3 38.52 14.89 -41.37
CA ASN A 3 37.17 14.53 -41.87
C ASN A 3 36.82 13.04 -41.68
N THR A 4 37.82 12.18 -41.49
CA THR A 4 37.59 10.75 -41.24
C THR A 4 37.04 10.54 -39.82
N ASP A 5 37.63 11.26 -38.86
CA ASP A 5 37.27 11.22 -37.44
C ASP A 5 35.83 11.70 -37.19
N THR A 6 35.39 12.78 -37.84
CA THR A 6 33.99 13.26 -37.73
C THR A 6 32.98 12.32 -38.37
N LYS A 7 33.32 11.67 -39.49
CA LYS A 7 32.43 10.71 -40.15
C LYS A 7 32.29 9.42 -39.33
N GLU A 8 33.38 8.97 -38.72
CA GLU A 8 33.44 7.81 -37.83
C GLU A 8 32.68 8.07 -36.52
N GLN A 9 32.79 9.29 -35.95
CA GLN A 9 31.98 9.71 -34.80
C GLN A 9 30.47 9.76 -35.11
N ILE A 10 30.09 10.22 -36.30
CA ILE A 10 28.69 10.22 -36.74
C ILE A 10 28.16 8.79 -36.90
N GLU A 11 28.97 7.87 -37.45
CA GLU A 11 28.58 6.46 -37.56
C GLU A 11 28.43 5.80 -36.19
N LEU A 12 29.32 6.08 -35.24
CA LEU A 12 29.23 5.59 -33.86
C LEU A 12 27.97 6.08 -33.13
N GLU A 13 27.65 7.37 -33.22
CA GLU A 13 26.42 7.92 -32.63
C GLU A 13 25.17 7.34 -33.31
N ARG A 14 25.20 7.13 -34.63
CA ARG A 14 24.10 6.47 -35.34
C ARG A 14 23.92 5.02 -34.91
N LEU A 15 25.02 4.29 -34.70
CA LEU A 15 25.02 2.92 -34.20
C LEU A 15 24.46 2.86 -32.77
N LYS A 16 24.80 3.83 -31.92
CA LYS A 16 24.27 3.96 -30.56
C LYS A 16 22.77 4.24 -30.56
N LYS A 17 22.29 5.14 -31.43
CA LYS A 17 20.86 5.40 -31.62
C LYS A 17 20.11 4.15 -32.07
N LEU A 18 20.64 3.43 -33.05
CA LEU A 18 20.02 2.21 -33.58
C LEU A 18 19.95 1.09 -32.53
N LYS A 19 20.99 0.96 -31.69
CA LYS A 19 20.98 0.05 -30.54
C LYS A 19 19.93 0.43 -29.50
N ALA A 20 19.79 1.72 -29.20
CA ALA A 20 18.78 2.21 -28.27
C ALA A 20 17.35 1.99 -28.80
N GLU A 21 17.12 2.24 -30.08
CA GLU A 21 15.84 1.98 -30.75
C GLU A 21 15.49 0.47 -30.74
N ALA A 22 16.47 -0.40 -31.00
CA ALA A 22 16.27 -1.84 -30.92
C ALA A 22 15.93 -2.30 -29.50
N ALA A 23 16.62 -1.77 -28.48
CA ALA A 23 16.34 -2.08 -27.09
C ALA A 23 14.95 -1.60 -26.64
N LEU A 24 14.52 -0.44 -27.12
CA LEU A 24 13.18 0.09 -26.84
C LEU A 24 12.09 -0.77 -27.49
N SER A 25 12.30 -1.18 -28.75
CA SER A 25 11.35 -2.06 -29.45
C SER A 25 11.27 -3.46 -28.81
N GLU A 26 12.37 -3.97 -28.26
CA GLU A 26 12.38 -5.20 -27.47
C GLU A 26 11.59 -5.06 -26.16
N LEU A 27 11.75 -3.94 -25.44
CA LEU A 27 10.96 -3.67 -24.23
C LEU A 27 9.46 -3.55 -24.53
N GLU A 28 9.08 -2.85 -25.59
CA GLU A 28 7.67 -2.76 -26.03
C GLU A 28 7.09 -4.14 -26.40
N LEU A 29 7.90 -5.01 -27.01
CA LEU A 29 7.49 -6.37 -27.34
C LEU A 29 7.29 -7.20 -26.07
N GLN A 30 8.21 -7.10 -25.11
CA GLN A 30 8.13 -7.79 -23.83
C GLN A 30 6.94 -7.30 -22.99
N GLU A 31 6.60 -6.01 -23.04
CA GLU A 31 5.43 -5.44 -22.39
C GLU A 31 4.13 -6.02 -22.97
N LYS A 32 4.02 -6.07 -24.31
CA LYS A 32 2.89 -6.70 -25.01
C LYS A 32 2.76 -8.20 -24.74
N GLN A 33 3.87 -8.88 -24.45
CA GLN A 33 3.90 -10.29 -24.05
C GLN A 33 3.62 -10.49 -22.56
N GLY A 34 3.49 -9.41 -21.77
CA GLY A 34 3.29 -9.45 -20.32
C GLY A 34 4.53 -9.89 -19.53
N LEU A 35 5.72 -9.82 -20.14
CA LEU A 35 6.99 -10.20 -19.50
C LEU A 35 7.59 -9.07 -18.66
N VAL A 36 7.29 -7.82 -19.00
CA VAL A 36 7.72 -6.63 -18.25
C VAL A 36 6.53 -5.73 -18.01
N VAL A 37 6.54 -5.06 -16.86
CA VAL A 37 5.55 -4.07 -16.44
C VAL A 37 6.29 -2.85 -15.91
N SER A 38 5.69 -1.67 -16.09
CA SER A 38 6.21 -0.43 -15.51
C SER A 38 6.28 -0.51 -13.98
N THR A 39 7.44 -0.17 -13.42
CA THR A 39 7.60 -0.11 -11.96
C THR A 39 6.72 0.96 -11.32
N VAL A 40 6.48 2.07 -12.03
CA VAL A 40 5.58 3.15 -11.58
C VAL A 40 4.15 2.64 -11.45
N TYR A 41 3.73 1.81 -12.39
CA TYR A 41 2.42 1.19 -12.37
C TYR A 41 2.26 0.21 -11.20
N ILE A 42 3.27 -0.65 -10.96
CA ILE A 42 3.28 -1.54 -9.78
C ILE A 42 3.21 -0.74 -8.48
N GLU A 43 3.95 0.36 -8.39
CA GLU A 43 3.96 1.22 -7.20
C GLU A 43 2.58 1.81 -6.92
N GLN A 44 1.89 2.33 -7.94
CA GLN A 44 0.53 2.87 -7.81
C GLN A 44 -0.44 1.80 -7.28
N ILE A 45 -0.45 0.63 -7.91
CA ILE A 45 -1.30 -0.50 -7.52
C ILE A 45 -1.06 -0.91 -6.08
N LEU A 46 0.21 -1.13 -5.72
CA LEU A 46 0.56 -1.57 -4.38
C LEU A 46 0.21 -0.49 -3.35
N THR A 47 0.39 0.79 -3.68
CA THR A 47 0.05 1.90 -2.80
C THR A 47 -1.43 1.90 -2.48
N GLU A 48 -2.28 1.79 -3.49
CA GLU A 48 -3.73 1.76 -3.33
C GLU A 48 -4.19 0.51 -2.57
N TYR A 49 -3.67 -0.66 -2.93
CA TYR A 49 -3.99 -1.90 -2.24
C TYR A 49 -3.62 -1.83 -0.74
N LEU A 50 -2.41 -1.34 -0.43
CA LEU A 50 -1.96 -1.17 0.95
C LEU A 50 -2.76 -0.09 1.68
N PHE A 51 -3.22 0.94 0.99
CA PHE A 51 -4.12 1.94 1.55
C PHE A 51 -5.47 1.32 1.95
N GLN A 52 -6.06 0.49 1.09
CA GLN A 52 -7.29 -0.24 1.42
C GLN A 52 -7.10 -1.17 2.63
N VAL A 53 -5.98 -1.91 2.70
CA VAL A 53 -5.61 -2.72 3.88
C VAL A 53 -5.56 -1.87 5.15
N LYS A 54 -4.83 -0.76 5.10
CA LYS A 54 -4.67 0.16 6.23
C LYS A 54 -6.02 0.70 6.71
N THR A 55 -6.87 1.14 5.77
CA THR A 55 -8.19 1.70 6.04
C THR A 55 -9.13 0.65 6.64
N ALA A 56 -9.19 -0.55 6.06
CA ALA A 56 -10.02 -1.64 6.57
C ALA A 56 -9.61 -2.05 7.99
N MET A 57 -8.31 -2.17 8.26
CA MET A 57 -7.79 -2.53 9.58
C MET A 57 -8.09 -1.44 10.63
N ARG A 58 -7.93 -0.15 10.29
CA ARG A 58 -8.27 0.97 11.19
C ARG A 58 -9.77 1.06 11.49
N ALA A 59 -10.63 0.54 10.62
CA ALA A 59 -12.07 0.53 10.82
C ALA A 59 -12.55 -0.55 11.81
N ILE A 60 -11.73 -1.57 12.11
CA ILE A 60 -12.12 -2.69 12.99
C ILE A 60 -12.55 -2.19 14.38
N PRO A 61 -11.74 -1.39 15.12
CA PRO A 61 -12.11 -0.96 16.47
C PRO A 61 -13.46 -0.23 16.51
N SER A 62 -13.68 0.71 15.59
CA SER A 62 -14.93 1.47 15.50
C SER A 62 -16.16 0.59 15.24
N LYS A 63 -15.99 -0.54 14.54
CA LYS A 63 -17.08 -1.49 14.26
C LYS A 63 -17.33 -2.46 15.40
N THR A 64 -16.29 -2.85 16.14
CA THR A 64 -16.35 -3.97 17.08
C THR A 64 -16.33 -3.55 18.55
N TYR A 65 -16.09 -2.27 18.87
CA TYR A 65 -15.86 -1.84 20.25
C TYR A 65 -16.98 -2.22 21.23
N LEU A 66 -18.25 -2.12 20.83
CA LEU A 66 -19.39 -2.48 21.70
C LEU A 66 -19.42 -3.99 22.00
N GLU A 67 -19.16 -4.81 21.00
CA GLU A 67 -19.14 -6.26 21.14
C GLU A 67 -17.98 -6.71 22.02
N LEU A 68 -16.80 -6.10 21.83
CA LEU A 68 -15.62 -6.34 22.65
C LEU A 68 -15.84 -5.87 24.10
N PHE A 69 -16.45 -4.70 24.29
CA PHE A 69 -16.75 -4.14 25.61
C PHE A 69 -17.74 -5.02 26.41
N ALA A 70 -18.64 -5.72 25.73
CA ALA A 70 -19.58 -6.64 26.37
C ALA A 70 -18.93 -7.95 26.89
N GLN A 71 -17.67 -8.24 26.52
CA GLN A 71 -17.00 -9.47 26.92
C GLN A 71 -16.48 -9.37 28.36
N THR A 72 -16.73 -10.42 29.14
CA THR A 72 -16.28 -10.53 30.54
C THR A 72 -15.03 -11.40 30.70
N ASN A 73 -14.64 -12.12 29.65
CA ASN A 73 -13.52 -13.04 29.64
C ASN A 73 -12.49 -12.63 28.57
N ALA A 74 -11.24 -12.46 28.99
CA ALA A 74 -10.13 -12.09 28.12
C ALA A 74 -9.91 -13.09 26.97
N LYS A 75 -10.21 -14.38 27.17
CA LYS A 75 -10.13 -15.39 26.12
C LYS A 75 -11.13 -15.10 25.01
N ASP A 76 -12.38 -14.86 25.39
CA ASP A 76 -13.48 -14.68 24.45
C ASP A 76 -13.34 -13.33 23.72
N LEU A 77 -12.89 -12.28 24.43
CA LEU A 77 -12.49 -11.00 23.83
C LEU A 77 -11.46 -11.18 22.71
N ARG A 78 -10.36 -11.89 22.99
CA ARG A 78 -9.29 -12.10 22.01
C ARG A 78 -9.79 -12.92 20.83
N ASP A 79 -10.58 -13.96 21.08
CA ASP A 79 -11.07 -14.84 20.03
C ASP A 79 -12.05 -14.08 19.09
N ILE A 80 -12.91 -13.20 19.63
CA ILE A 80 -13.80 -12.32 18.84
C ILE A 80 -13.01 -11.29 18.05
N LEU A 81 -12.04 -10.61 18.67
CA LEU A 81 -11.20 -9.64 17.96
C LEU A 81 -10.45 -10.30 16.81
N LYS A 82 -9.89 -11.49 17.04
CA LYS A 82 -9.23 -12.27 16.00
C LYS A 82 -10.18 -12.62 14.86
N GLN A 83 -11.40 -13.05 15.17
CA GLN A 83 -12.40 -13.35 14.15
C GLN A 83 -12.71 -12.14 13.27
N HIS A 84 -12.82 -10.93 13.85
CA HIS A 84 -13.04 -9.71 13.08
C HIS A 84 -11.87 -9.34 12.18
N ILE A 85 -10.64 -9.51 12.67
CA ILE A 85 -9.42 -9.32 11.87
C ILE A 85 -9.39 -10.32 10.71
N ASP A 86 -9.54 -11.61 11.01
CA ASP A 86 -9.50 -12.67 9.99
C ASP A 86 -10.61 -12.48 8.94
N SER A 87 -11.82 -12.13 9.37
CA SER A 87 -12.93 -11.83 8.45
C SER A 87 -12.66 -10.61 7.58
N THR A 88 -12.08 -9.55 8.12
CA THR A 88 -11.75 -8.32 7.38
C THR A 88 -10.67 -8.60 6.33
N LEU A 89 -9.61 -9.31 6.71
CA LEU A 89 -8.54 -9.72 5.80
C LEU A 89 -9.04 -10.68 4.72
N PHE A 90 -9.93 -11.61 5.08
CA PHE A 90 -10.53 -12.54 4.12
C PHE A 90 -11.40 -11.80 3.10
N GLN A 91 -12.23 -10.86 3.54
CA GLN A 91 -13.04 -10.03 2.65
C GLN A 91 -12.17 -9.23 1.69
N LEU A 92 -11.11 -8.61 2.21
CA LEU A 92 -10.19 -7.82 1.39
C LEU A 92 -9.44 -8.67 0.37
N GLY A 93 -8.98 -9.87 0.75
CA GLY A 93 -8.33 -10.81 -0.15
C GLY A 93 -9.28 -11.51 -1.14
N SER A 94 -10.59 -11.45 -0.88
CA SER A 94 -11.63 -11.97 -1.79
C SER A 94 -12.19 -10.89 -2.72
N MET A 95 -11.82 -9.64 -2.50
CA MET A 95 -12.23 -8.53 -3.34
C MET A 95 -11.44 -8.62 -4.66
N GLU A 96 -12.16 -8.61 -5.78
CA GLU A 96 -11.51 -8.56 -7.09
C GLU A 96 -10.86 -7.18 -7.21
N PHE A 97 -9.53 -7.15 -7.20
CA PHE A 97 -8.79 -5.90 -7.35
C PHE A 97 -8.90 -5.49 -8.81
N GLU A 98 -9.84 -4.59 -9.09
CA GLU A 98 -9.92 -3.91 -10.37
C GLU A 98 -8.91 -2.77 -10.35
N LEU A 99 -8.08 -2.72 -11.39
CA LEU A 99 -7.19 -1.60 -11.61
C LEU A 99 -8.04 -0.37 -11.88
N PRO A 100 -7.80 0.75 -11.18
CA PRO A 100 -8.43 2.00 -11.57
C PRO A 100 -8.07 2.27 -13.02
N THR A 101 -9.05 2.70 -13.79
CA THR A 101 -8.82 3.14 -15.16
C THR A 101 -7.87 4.34 -15.16
N ASP A 102 -7.13 4.57 -16.26
CA ASP A 102 -6.25 5.74 -16.40
C ASP A 102 -6.97 7.08 -16.12
N GLU A 103 -8.30 7.10 -16.26
CA GLU A 103 -9.18 8.23 -15.96
C GLU A 103 -9.40 8.41 -14.43
N GLU A 104 -9.52 7.32 -13.67
CA GLU A 104 -9.67 7.32 -12.20
C GLU A 104 -8.35 7.66 -11.48
N ILE A 105 -7.20 7.27 -12.04
CA ILE A 105 -5.86 7.59 -11.48
C ILE A 105 -5.59 9.11 -11.52
N LEU A 106 -6.16 9.82 -12.49
CA LEU A 106 -6.00 11.27 -12.64
C LEU A 106 -6.92 12.08 -11.72
N GLU A 107 -8.05 11.51 -11.30
CA GLU A 107 -9.01 12.18 -10.41
C GLU A 107 -8.65 12.01 -8.93
N ASP A 108 -8.07 10.87 -8.52
CA ASP A 108 -7.73 10.57 -7.12
C ASP A 108 -6.28 10.95 -6.74
N GLY A 109 -5.72 11.90 -7.49
CA GLY A 109 -4.38 12.45 -7.28
C GLY A 109 -4.24 13.16 -5.94
N ASN A 110 -3.94 12.37 -4.90
CA ASN A 110 -3.16 12.74 -3.72
C ASN A 110 -3.88 13.54 -2.62
N GLU A 111 -5.06 13.11 -2.17
CA GLU A 111 -5.60 13.52 -0.85
C GLU A 111 -5.18 12.53 0.25
N GLN A 112 -3.87 12.34 0.41
CA GLN A 112 -3.34 11.73 1.63
C GLN A 112 -3.32 12.78 2.74
N GLU A 113 -4.42 12.92 3.48
CA GLU A 113 -4.39 13.62 4.76
C GLU A 113 -3.49 12.83 5.72
N GLU A 114 -2.24 13.31 5.87
CA GLU A 114 -1.30 12.99 6.93
C GLU A 114 -1.90 13.40 8.30
N ILE A 115 -2.84 12.61 8.81
CA ILE A 115 -3.18 12.64 10.24
C ILE A 115 -2.21 11.74 10.99
N ASN A 116 -0.97 12.22 11.11
CA ASN A 116 -0.04 11.80 12.16
C ASN A 116 -0.44 12.52 13.47
N GLU A 117 -1.58 12.14 14.04
CA GLU A 117 -1.90 12.54 15.41
C GLU A 117 -1.13 11.61 16.35
N SER A 118 -0.03 12.12 16.92
CA SER A 118 0.66 11.51 18.05
C SER A 118 -0.40 11.06 19.05
N THR A 119 -0.47 9.75 19.30
CA THR A 119 -1.17 9.20 20.45
C THR A 119 -0.37 9.59 21.68
N ASP A 120 -0.55 10.84 22.13
CA ASP A 120 -0.16 11.22 23.48
C ASP A 120 -1.18 10.56 24.40
N GLU A 121 -0.70 9.51 25.02
CA GLU A 121 -1.39 8.59 25.91
C GLU A 121 -2.09 9.40 27.01
N SER A 122 -3.42 9.39 27.00
CA SER A 122 -4.22 9.88 28.12
C SER A 122 -4.07 8.91 29.29
N THR A 123 -2.97 9.01 30.02
CA THR A 123 -2.83 8.40 31.35
C THR A 123 -3.61 9.27 32.34
N THR A 124 -4.92 9.11 32.38
CA THR A 124 -5.66 9.35 33.62
C THR A 124 -5.72 8.02 34.35
N ASP A 125 -4.82 7.85 35.32
CA ASP A 125 -4.83 6.75 36.27
C ASP A 125 -6.18 6.70 36.98
N ASP A 126 -7.03 5.77 36.57
CA ASP A 126 -8.20 5.34 37.33
C ASP A 126 -7.69 4.51 38.52
N THR A 127 -7.31 5.19 39.60
CA THR A 127 -6.97 4.53 40.87
C THR A 127 -8.28 4.12 41.55
N THR A 128 -8.76 2.94 41.17
CA THR A 128 -9.81 2.24 41.89
C THR A 128 -9.28 1.85 43.27
N ALA A 129 -9.99 2.27 44.32
CA ALA A 129 -9.66 1.99 45.71
C ALA A 129 -9.66 0.47 45.99
N GLU A 130 -8.52 -0.07 46.41
CA GLU A 130 -8.47 -1.33 47.15
C GLU A 130 -8.28 -1.05 48.64
N ASP A 131 -9.26 -1.53 49.38
CA ASP A 131 -9.34 -1.67 50.82
C ASP A 131 -8.08 -2.36 51.38
N SER A 132 -7.55 -1.88 52.49
CA SER A 132 -6.54 -2.60 53.28
C SER A 132 -6.73 -2.26 54.75
N GLU A 133 -7.40 -3.17 55.45
CA GLU A 133 -7.35 -3.33 56.89
C GLU A 133 -5.87 -3.44 57.38
N ASN A 134 -5.44 -2.54 58.28
CA ASN A 134 -4.65 -2.86 59.49
C ASN A 134 -4.17 -1.60 60.22
N GLU A 135 -4.80 -1.25 61.34
CA GLU A 135 -4.27 -1.26 62.73
C GLU A 135 -5.26 -0.60 63.70
#